data_AF-A0A6G1BB37-F1
#
_entry.id   AF-A0A6G1BB37-F1
#
_cell.length_a   1.000
_cell.length_b   1.000
_cell.length_c   1.000
_cell.angle_alpha   90.00
_cell.angle_beta   90.00
_cell.angle_gamma   90.00
#
_symmetry.space_group_name_H-M   'P 1'
#
loop_
_entity.id
_entity.type
_entity.pdbx_description
1 polymer ?
#
loop_
_entity_poly.entity_id
_entity_poly.type
_entity_poly.pdbx_seq_one_letter_code
_entity_poly.pdbx_strand_id
1 'polypeptide(L)'
;ITNPSEVFCSVPGRLSLLSSTSKYKVTVGEVQRRLSPPECLNASLLGGVLRRAKSKNGGRCLRERLEKIGLNLPAGRRKAANVTLLTSLVEGEAVHLARDFGYVCETEFPAKAAAEYLCRQHADPGELHSRKSMLLAAKQICKEFADLMAQDRSPLGNSRPALILEPGVQSCLTHFSLITHGFGGPAICAALTAFQNYLLESLKGLDK
;
A
#
# COMPACT_ATOMS: atom_id res chain seq x y z
N ILE A 1 10.25 25.13 -11.79
CA ILE A 1 10.18 23.75 -11.23
C ILE A 1 9.29 23.83 -10.01
N THR A 2 8.14 23.17 -10.02
CA THR A 2 7.16 23.24 -8.92
C THR A 2 7.57 22.29 -7.81
N ASN A 3 7.42 22.71 -6.54
CA ASN A 3 7.77 21.90 -5.39
C ASN A 3 6.83 20.67 -5.30
N PRO A 4 7.33 19.41 -5.40
CA PRO A 4 6.48 18.23 -5.33
C PRO A 4 5.72 18.07 -4.01
N SER A 5 6.20 18.70 -2.94
CA SER A 5 5.56 18.68 -1.62
C SER A 5 4.46 19.73 -1.44
N GLU A 6 4.29 20.63 -2.41
CA GLU A 6 3.20 21.60 -2.39
C GLU A 6 1.84 20.89 -2.46
N VAL A 7 0.87 21.38 -1.69
CA VAL A 7 -0.49 20.83 -1.67
C VAL A 7 -1.24 21.31 -2.92
N PHE A 8 -1.61 20.39 -3.79
CA PHE A 8 -2.46 20.68 -4.94
C PHE A 8 -3.91 20.93 -4.52
N CYS A 9 -4.47 20.06 -3.69
CA CYS A 9 -5.77 20.29 -3.06
C CYS A 9 -5.92 19.44 -1.80
N SER A 10 -7.01 19.65 -1.06
CA SER A 10 -7.45 18.74 -0.01
C SER A 10 -8.77 18.10 -0.43
N VAL A 11 -8.90 16.81 -0.17
CA VAL A 11 -10.10 16.02 -0.49
C VAL A 11 -10.65 15.38 0.78
N PRO A 12 -11.99 15.26 0.96
CA PRO A 12 -12.55 14.44 2.05
C PRO A 12 -12.07 12.97 1.90
N GLY A 13 -12.14 12.13 2.93
CA GLY A 13 -11.86 10.68 2.85
C GLY A 13 -13.01 9.89 2.21
N ARG A 14 -12.73 8.75 1.53
CA ARG A 14 -13.79 7.88 0.95
C ARG A 14 -14.30 6.92 2.02
N LEU A 15 -13.39 6.47 2.87
CA LEU A 15 -13.65 5.50 3.93
C LEU A 15 -14.01 6.16 5.28
N SER A 16 -14.36 7.44 5.28
CA SER A 16 -14.77 8.16 6.50
C SER A 16 -16.20 7.80 6.92
N LEU A 17 -16.41 7.53 8.21
CA LEU A 17 -17.71 7.24 8.81
C LEU A 17 -18.19 8.42 9.69
N LEU A 18 -19.36 8.98 9.37
CA LEU A 18 -20.00 10.07 10.14
C LEU A 18 -19.04 11.25 10.42
N SER A 19 -18.83 11.58 11.70
CA SER A 19 -18.00 12.69 12.17
C SER A 19 -16.49 12.45 11.98
N SER A 20 -16.04 11.24 11.63
CA SER A 20 -14.63 10.93 11.31
C SER A 20 -14.23 11.42 9.91
N THR A 21 -14.70 12.61 9.51
CA THR A 21 -14.41 13.19 8.20
C THR A 21 -12.96 13.67 8.13
N SER A 22 -12.06 12.74 7.80
CA SER A 22 -10.66 13.03 7.51
C SER A 22 -10.57 13.80 6.19
N LYS A 23 -9.74 14.83 6.15
CA LYS A 23 -9.35 15.49 4.90
C LYS A 23 -7.90 15.11 4.58
N TYR A 24 -7.67 14.64 3.37
CA TYR A 24 -6.35 14.25 2.90
C TYR A 24 -5.79 15.30 1.96
N LYS A 25 -4.53 15.69 2.20
CA LYS A 25 -3.78 16.57 1.31
C LYS A 25 -3.28 15.75 0.12
N VAL A 26 -3.62 16.19 -1.09
CA VAL A 26 -3.08 15.67 -2.34
C VAL A 26 -1.97 16.62 -2.78
N THR A 27 -0.75 16.12 -2.91
CA THR A 27 0.41 16.93 -3.28
C THR A 27 0.58 17.01 -4.80
N VAL A 28 1.34 18.01 -5.26
CA VAL A 28 1.78 18.09 -6.66
C VAL A 28 2.52 16.82 -7.07
N GLY A 29 3.33 16.23 -6.17
CA GLY A 29 4.03 14.98 -6.40
C GLY A 29 3.11 13.78 -6.62
N GLU A 30 2.03 13.65 -5.85
CA GLU A 30 1.03 12.60 -6.08
C GLU A 30 0.37 12.80 -7.46
N VAL A 31 -0.06 14.02 -7.78
CA VAL A 31 -0.66 14.31 -9.09
C VAL A 31 0.31 13.98 -10.23
N GLN A 32 1.59 14.34 -10.09
CA GLN A 32 2.62 14.02 -11.07
C GLN A 32 2.75 12.51 -11.25
N ARG A 33 2.84 11.73 -10.16
CA ARG A 33 2.91 10.26 -10.22
C ARG A 33 1.70 9.64 -10.92
N ARG A 34 0.50 10.14 -10.65
CA ARG A 34 -0.75 9.67 -11.30
C ARG A 34 -0.84 9.99 -12.78
N LEU A 35 -0.20 11.08 -13.22
CA LEU A 35 -0.15 11.48 -14.63
C LEU A 35 0.93 10.74 -15.43
N SER A 36 1.92 10.17 -14.73
CA SER A 36 3.02 9.39 -15.29
C SER A 36 2.73 7.88 -15.21
N PRO A 37 3.57 7.04 -15.86
CA PRO A 37 3.53 5.61 -15.62
C PRO A 37 3.68 5.31 -14.11
N PRO A 38 2.99 4.28 -13.59
CA PRO A 38 2.27 3.25 -14.35
C PRO A 38 0.82 3.58 -14.70
N GLU A 39 0.17 4.53 -14.03
CA GLU A 39 -1.27 4.73 -14.20
C GLU A 39 -1.64 5.54 -15.46
N CYS A 40 -0.88 6.61 -15.74
CA CYS A 40 -1.15 7.55 -16.82
C CYS A 40 -2.61 8.03 -16.84
N LEU A 41 -3.15 8.46 -15.69
CA LEU A 41 -4.56 8.84 -15.57
C LEU A 41 -4.94 9.96 -16.54
N ASN A 42 -6.14 9.85 -17.09
CA ASN A 42 -6.75 10.92 -17.86
C ASN A 42 -7.45 11.94 -16.95
N ALA A 43 -7.88 13.06 -17.53
CA ALA A 43 -8.52 14.15 -16.77
C ALA A 43 -9.79 13.73 -16.03
N SER A 44 -10.56 12.79 -16.58
CA SER A 44 -11.80 12.31 -15.96
C SER A 44 -11.52 11.47 -14.72
N LEU A 45 -10.57 10.53 -14.82
CA LEU A 45 -10.16 9.68 -13.69
C LEU A 45 -9.47 10.50 -12.60
N LEU A 46 -8.54 11.38 -12.99
CA LEU A 46 -7.89 12.28 -12.04
C LEU A 46 -8.93 13.19 -11.36
N GLY A 47 -9.90 13.74 -12.10
CA GLY A 47 -10.99 14.52 -11.53
C GLY A 47 -11.82 13.73 -10.50
N GLY A 48 -12.04 12.43 -10.75
CA GLY A 48 -12.71 11.51 -9.83
C GLY A 48 -11.90 11.25 -8.56
N VAL A 49 -10.59 11.01 -8.67
CA VAL A 49 -9.67 10.87 -7.53
C VAL A 49 -9.64 12.14 -6.67
N LEU A 50 -9.59 13.30 -7.33
CA LEU A 50 -9.62 14.61 -6.68
C LEU A 50 -11.00 15.03 -6.17
N ARG A 51 -12.03 14.18 -6.35
CA ARG A 51 -13.40 14.37 -5.85
C ARG A 51 -14.00 15.71 -6.28
N ARG A 52 -13.66 16.14 -7.50
CA ARG A 52 -14.22 17.36 -8.08
C ARG A 52 -15.62 17.04 -8.61
N ALA A 53 -16.58 17.90 -8.30
CA ALA A 53 -17.92 17.80 -8.87
C ALA A 53 -17.87 17.80 -10.41
N LYS A 54 -18.73 17.00 -11.04
CA LYS A 54 -18.90 17.04 -12.50
C LYS A 54 -19.44 18.41 -12.90
N SER A 55 -18.71 19.10 -13.76
CA SER A 55 -19.10 20.41 -14.31
C SER A 55 -18.82 20.44 -15.80
N LYS A 56 -19.60 21.23 -16.55
CA LYS A 56 -19.54 21.34 -18.03
C LYS A 56 -18.11 21.62 -18.55
N ASN A 57 -17.28 22.31 -17.76
CA ASN A 57 -15.89 22.67 -18.09
C ASN A 57 -14.84 22.05 -17.15
N GLY A 58 -15.19 21.05 -16.34
CA GLY A 58 -14.33 20.53 -15.28
C GLY A 58 -12.96 20.04 -15.76
N GLY A 59 -12.93 19.32 -16.89
CA GLY A 59 -11.68 18.83 -17.49
C GLY A 59 -10.78 19.95 -18.03
N ARG A 60 -11.37 21.03 -18.57
CA ARG A 60 -10.61 22.20 -19.05
C ARG A 60 -9.98 22.95 -17.88
N CYS A 61 -10.78 23.27 -16.86
CA CYS A 61 -10.31 23.93 -15.64
C CYS A 61 -9.23 23.12 -14.90
N LEU A 62 -9.35 21.77 -14.89
CA LEU A 62 -8.29 20.92 -14.34
C LEU A 62 -6.99 21.07 -15.11
N ARG A 63 -7.02 21.04 -16.45
CA ARG A 63 -5.81 21.22 -17.28
C ARG A 63 -5.16 22.58 -17.06
N GLU A 64 -5.94 23.66 -17.08
CA GLU A 64 -5.44 25.02 -16.81
C GLU A 64 -4.78 25.11 -15.43
N ARG A 65 -5.35 24.46 -14.41
CA ARG A 65 -4.77 24.43 -13.06
C ARG A 65 -3.48 23.62 -12.99
N LEU A 66 -3.39 22.51 -13.73
CA LEU A 66 -2.17 21.71 -13.84
C LEU A 66 -1.06 22.48 -14.58
N GLU A 67 -1.42 23.20 -15.64
CA GLU A 67 -0.47 23.99 -16.43
C GLU A 67 0.19 25.10 -15.59
N LYS A 68 -0.59 25.78 -14.73
CA LYS A 68 -0.08 26.78 -13.78
C LYS A 68 0.99 26.24 -12.82
N ILE A 69 0.97 24.94 -12.55
CA ILE A 69 1.95 24.26 -11.70
C ILE A 69 2.95 23.43 -12.53
N GLY A 70 3.04 23.69 -13.83
CA GLY A 70 4.01 23.04 -14.72
C GLY A 70 3.72 21.57 -15.03
N LEU A 71 2.50 21.10 -14.82
CA LEU A 71 2.08 19.74 -15.17
C LEU A 71 1.22 19.76 -16.45
N ASN A 72 1.56 18.93 -17.42
CA ASN A 72 0.82 18.81 -18.67
C ASN A 72 -0.06 17.57 -18.70
N LEU A 73 -1.33 17.75 -19.04
CA LEU A 73 -2.31 16.69 -19.26
C LEU A 73 -2.97 16.86 -20.63
N PRO A 74 -2.48 16.18 -21.69
CA PRO A 74 -3.01 16.32 -23.04
C PRO A 74 -4.46 15.82 -23.13
N ALA A 75 -5.23 16.47 -24.00
CA ALA A 75 -6.57 16.01 -24.35
C ALA A 75 -6.48 14.64 -25.06
N GLY A 76 -7.45 13.76 -24.82
CA GLY A 76 -7.50 12.44 -25.48
C GLY A 76 -6.51 11.39 -24.95
N ARG A 77 -5.73 11.69 -23.88
CA ARG A 77 -4.85 10.71 -23.25
C ARG A 77 -5.63 9.45 -22.81
N ARG A 78 -5.17 8.29 -23.25
CA ARG A 78 -5.67 6.99 -22.81
C ARG A 78 -4.98 6.57 -21.50
N LYS A 79 -5.73 5.86 -20.63
CA LYS A 79 -5.16 5.24 -19.42
C LYS A 79 -4.23 4.10 -19.80
N ALA A 80 -3.19 3.86 -19.01
CA ALA A 80 -2.26 2.75 -19.24
C ALA A 80 -2.58 1.54 -18.34
N ALA A 81 -2.88 1.77 -17.06
CA ALA A 81 -3.19 0.70 -16.10
C ALA A 81 -4.69 0.40 -15.98
N ASN A 82 -4.97 -0.81 -15.48
CA ASN A 82 -6.32 -1.18 -15.02
C ASN A 82 -6.70 -0.37 -13.79
N VAL A 83 -7.94 0.10 -13.76
CA VAL A 83 -8.48 0.80 -12.59
C VAL A 83 -8.91 -0.24 -11.58
N THR A 84 -8.40 -0.14 -10.36
CA THR A 84 -8.79 -0.97 -9.23
C THR A 84 -9.53 -0.13 -8.19
N LEU A 85 -10.01 -0.77 -7.12
CA LEU A 85 -10.55 -0.03 -5.97
C LEU A 85 -9.48 0.87 -5.33
N LEU A 86 -8.21 0.44 -5.32
CA LEU A 86 -7.11 1.23 -4.78
C LEU A 86 -6.90 2.52 -5.55
N THR A 87 -7.08 2.52 -6.88
CA THR A 87 -7.01 3.74 -7.72
C THR A 87 -7.87 4.88 -7.19
N SER A 88 -8.96 4.56 -6.49
CA SER A 88 -9.90 5.55 -5.94
C SER A 88 -9.38 6.28 -4.69
N LEU A 89 -8.40 5.70 -3.99
CA LEU A 89 -7.79 6.25 -2.77
C LEU A 89 -6.69 7.22 -3.14
N VAL A 90 -6.61 8.37 -2.48
CA VAL A 90 -5.41 9.22 -2.53
C VAL A 90 -4.32 8.63 -1.64
N GLU A 91 -3.05 8.95 -1.89
CA GLU A 91 -1.92 8.34 -1.15
C GLU A 91 -2.08 8.46 0.37
N GLY A 92 -2.47 9.62 0.87
CA GLY A 92 -2.70 9.81 2.31
C GLY A 92 -3.78 8.89 2.89
N GLU A 93 -4.80 8.55 2.11
CA GLU A 93 -5.86 7.63 2.53
C GLU A 93 -5.41 6.17 2.45
N ALA A 94 -4.68 5.81 1.39
CA ALA A 94 -4.14 4.47 1.21
C ALA A 94 -3.11 4.11 2.31
N VAL A 95 -2.23 5.04 2.67
CA VAL A 95 -1.26 4.87 3.77
C VAL A 95 -1.98 4.76 5.12
N HIS A 96 -3.01 5.58 5.35
CA HIS A 96 -3.82 5.48 6.57
C HIS A 96 -4.51 4.11 6.67
N LEU A 97 -5.13 3.64 5.58
CA LEU A 97 -5.76 2.32 5.53
C LEU A 97 -4.76 1.20 5.81
N ALA A 98 -3.55 1.27 5.26
CA ALA A 98 -2.49 0.31 5.51
C ALA A 98 -2.08 0.27 6.99
N ARG A 99 -1.98 1.44 7.64
CA ARG A 99 -1.66 1.53 9.06
C ARG A 99 -2.76 0.88 9.91
N ASP A 100 -4.01 1.20 9.64
CA ASP A 100 -5.14 0.66 10.41
C ASP A 100 -5.29 -0.85 10.19
N PHE A 101 -5.02 -1.34 8.97
CA PHE A 101 -4.93 -2.78 8.70
C PHE A 101 -3.80 -3.44 9.51
N GLY A 102 -2.62 -2.81 9.57
CA GLY A 102 -1.51 -3.26 10.39
C GLY A 102 -1.86 -3.38 11.88
N TYR A 103 -2.53 -2.36 12.41
CA TYR A 103 -3.03 -2.37 13.79
C TYR A 103 -3.97 -3.56 14.05
N VAL A 104 -4.96 -3.78 13.18
CA VAL A 104 -5.90 -4.90 13.33
C VAL A 104 -5.19 -6.25 13.19
N CYS A 105 -4.20 -6.38 12.30
CA CYS A 105 -3.36 -7.57 12.20
C CYS A 105 -2.57 -7.85 13.48
N GLU A 106 -2.13 -6.80 14.19
CA GLU A 106 -1.35 -6.93 15.42
C GLU A 106 -2.25 -7.22 16.64
N THR A 107 -3.39 -6.54 16.76
CA THR A 107 -4.22 -6.61 17.97
C THR A 107 -5.34 -7.64 17.89
N GLU A 108 -5.92 -7.88 16.71
CA GLU A 108 -7.12 -8.70 16.55
C GLU A 108 -6.86 -10.06 15.89
N PHE A 109 -5.76 -10.23 15.16
CA PHE A 109 -5.50 -11.50 14.48
C PHE A 109 -5.29 -12.64 15.49
N PRO A 110 -6.06 -13.75 15.40
CA PRO A 110 -6.10 -14.77 16.45
C PRO A 110 -4.94 -15.79 16.32
N ALA A 111 -3.69 -15.32 16.27
CA ALA A 111 -2.49 -16.13 16.05
C ALA A 111 -2.41 -17.35 16.99
N LYS A 112 -2.64 -17.12 18.28
CA LYS A 112 -2.60 -18.18 19.31
C LYS A 112 -3.69 -19.22 19.13
N ALA A 113 -4.94 -18.79 18.94
CA ALA A 113 -6.06 -19.73 18.78
C ALA A 113 -5.90 -20.56 17.50
N ALA A 114 -5.45 -19.93 16.40
CA ALA A 114 -5.14 -20.63 15.15
C ALA A 114 -4.00 -21.65 15.32
N ALA A 115 -2.93 -21.26 16.04
CA ALA A 115 -1.81 -22.15 16.37
C ALA A 115 -2.26 -23.35 17.20
N GLU A 116 -2.99 -23.13 18.29
CA GLU A 116 -3.50 -24.19 19.15
C GLU A 116 -4.42 -25.16 18.40
N TYR A 117 -5.30 -24.65 17.53
CA TYR A 117 -6.18 -25.49 16.72
C TYR A 117 -5.39 -26.41 15.78
N LEU A 118 -4.40 -25.86 15.06
CA LEU A 118 -3.61 -26.63 14.10
C LEU A 118 -2.58 -27.56 14.78
N CYS A 119 -1.98 -27.16 15.91
CA CYS A 119 -1.08 -28.03 16.66
C CYS A 119 -1.78 -29.31 17.14
N ARG A 120 -3.06 -29.24 17.56
CA ARG A 120 -3.84 -30.44 17.93
C ARG A 120 -4.02 -31.43 16.77
N GLN A 121 -4.07 -30.93 15.53
CA GLN A 121 -4.21 -31.78 14.34
C GLN A 121 -2.88 -32.45 13.93
N HIS A 122 -1.76 -31.94 14.43
CA HIS A 122 -0.40 -32.41 14.13
C HIS A 122 0.33 -32.82 15.40
N ALA A 123 -0.35 -33.59 16.26
CA ALA A 123 0.14 -34.00 17.58
C ALA A 123 0.81 -35.39 17.59
N ASP A 124 1.02 -36.03 16.43
CA ASP A 124 1.70 -37.32 16.36
C ASP A 124 3.16 -37.19 16.84
N PRO A 125 3.56 -37.85 17.95
CA PRO A 125 4.92 -37.82 18.47
C PRO A 125 6.00 -38.15 17.44
N GLY A 126 5.71 -39.03 16.47
CA GLY A 126 6.64 -39.40 15.40
C GLY A 126 6.92 -38.27 14.41
N GLU A 127 6.00 -37.32 14.27
CA GLU A 127 6.09 -36.22 13.31
C GLU A 127 6.51 -34.89 13.94
N LEU A 128 6.47 -34.76 15.27
CA LEU A 128 6.74 -33.49 15.98
C LEU A 128 8.08 -32.85 15.62
N HIS A 129 9.14 -33.66 15.50
CA HIS A 129 10.45 -33.14 15.14
C HIS A 129 10.47 -32.56 13.72
N SER A 130 9.90 -33.30 12.76
CA SER A 130 9.75 -32.83 11.38
C SER A 130 8.89 -31.56 11.32
N ARG A 131 7.78 -31.53 12.08
CA ARG A 131 6.89 -30.37 12.17
C ARG A 131 7.59 -29.14 12.71
N LYS A 132 8.37 -29.27 13.79
CA LYS A 132 9.16 -28.17 14.36
C LYS A 132 10.15 -27.61 13.35
N SER A 133 10.85 -28.48 12.62
CA SER A 133 11.78 -28.09 11.56
C SER A 133 11.08 -27.33 10.42
N MET A 134 9.90 -27.79 9.99
CA MET A 134 9.10 -27.07 8.98
C MET A 134 8.64 -25.69 9.44
N LEU A 135 8.20 -25.55 10.70
CA LEU A 135 7.78 -24.26 11.26
C LEU A 135 8.96 -23.27 11.35
N LEU A 136 10.13 -23.73 11.77
CA LEU A 136 11.34 -22.91 11.82
C LEU A 136 11.78 -22.47 10.42
N ALA A 137 11.76 -23.38 9.44
CA ALA A 137 12.08 -23.06 8.05
C ALA A 137 11.09 -22.03 7.48
N ALA A 138 9.78 -22.23 7.67
CA ALA A 138 8.76 -21.30 7.21
C ALA A 138 8.92 -19.91 7.84
N LYS A 139 9.24 -19.86 9.14
CA LYS A 139 9.50 -18.60 9.86
C LYS A 139 10.71 -17.86 9.27
N GLN A 140 11.79 -18.59 8.96
CA GLN A 140 12.99 -18.01 8.38
C GLN A 140 12.74 -17.42 6.98
N ILE A 141 12.08 -18.17 6.09
CA ILE A 141 11.72 -17.69 4.74
C ILE A 141 10.78 -16.47 4.81
N CYS A 142 9.80 -16.50 5.73
CA CYS A 142 8.90 -15.37 5.94
C CYS A 142 9.66 -14.10 6.37
N LYS A 143 10.63 -14.25 7.28
CA LYS A 143 11.49 -13.14 7.74
C LYS A 143 12.34 -12.58 6.61
N GLU A 144 12.98 -13.42 5.80
CA GLU A 144 13.81 -12.98 4.66
C GLU A 144 13.01 -12.11 3.69
N PHE A 145 11.79 -12.54 3.37
CA PHE A 145 10.92 -11.77 2.49
C PHE A 145 10.43 -10.47 3.14
N ALA A 146 10.09 -10.48 4.43
CA ALA A 146 9.72 -9.26 5.16
C ALA A 146 10.89 -8.25 5.22
N ASP A 147 12.11 -8.72 5.44
CA ASP A 147 13.32 -7.89 5.47
C ASP A 147 13.63 -7.27 4.09
N LEU A 148 13.35 -7.98 2.99
CA LEU A 148 13.39 -7.41 1.63
C LEU A 148 12.34 -6.30 1.45
N MET A 149 11.09 -6.55 1.85
CA MET A 149 10.01 -5.58 1.72
C MET A 149 10.29 -4.29 2.53
N ALA A 150 10.90 -4.41 3.70
CA ALA A 150 11.32 -3.27 4.53
C ALA A 150 12.43 -2.41 3.90
N GLN A 151 13.13 -2.94 2.89
CA GLN A 151 14.15 -2.23 2.13
C GLN A 151 13.57 -1.46 0.94
N ASP A 152 12.26 -1.51 0.66
CA ASP A 152 11.66 -0.71 -0.39
C ASP A 152 11.91 0.80 -0.15
N ARG A 153 12.46 1.47 -1.17
CA ARG A 153 12.74 2.92 -1.20
C ARG A 153 11.93 3.65 -2.27
N SER A 154 10.75 3.12 -2.59
CA SER A 154 9.80 3.72 -3.53
C SER A 154 9.45 5.17 -3.16
N PRO A 155 9.52 6.13 -4.11
CA PRO A 155 9.29 7.55 -3.84
C PRO A 155 7.79 7.90 -3.73
N LEU A 156 7.18 7.52 -2.61
CA LEU A 156 5.80 7.85 -2.25
C LEU A 156 5.71 9.07 -1.31
N GLY A 157 4.56 9.75 -1.33
CA GLY A 157 4.33 10.96 -0.55
C GLY A 157 5.39 12.02 -0.87
N ASN A 158 5.99 12.55 0.19
CA ASN A 158 7.08 13.54 0.14
C ASN A 158 8.48 12.91 0.29
N SER A 159 8.57 11.59 0.46
CA SER A 159 9.84 10.90 0.65
C SER A 159 10.51 10.60 -0.69
N ARG A 160 11.82 10.84 -0.76
CA ARG A 160 12.69 10.44 -1.88
C ARG A 160 13.98 9.85 -1.33
N PRO A 161 13.91 8.67 -0.71
CA PRO A 161 15.09 8.07 -0.11
C PRO A 161 16.08 7.58 -1.19
N ALA A 162 17.35 7.48 -0.81
CA ALA A 162 18.36 6.85 -1.65
C ALA A 162 18.02 5.37 -1.84
N LEU A 163 18.08 4.90 -3.09
CA LEU A 163 17.78 3.52 -3.44
C LEU A 163 18.93 2.62 -2.96
N ILE A 164 18.58 1.50 -2.31
CA ILE A 164 19.54 0.54 -1.74
C ILE A 164 19.45 -0.84 -2.39
N LEU A 165 18.33 -1.13 -3.05
CA LEU A 165 18.08 -2.38 -3.75
C LEU A 165 18.58 -2.29 -5.20
N GLU A 166 18.84 -3.46 -5.79
CA GLU A 166 19.17 -3.54 -7.21
C GLU A 166 18.09 -2.87 -8.08
N PRO A 167 18.46 -2.19 -9.18
CA PRO A 167 17.53 -1.41 -9.98
C PRO A 167 16.30 -2.20 -10.48
N GLY A 168 16.48 -3.47 -10.86
CA GLY A 168 15.38 -4.33 -11.32
C GLY A 168 14.36 -4.61 -10.21
N VAL A 169 14.83 -4.98 -9.03
CA VAL A 169 13.99 -5.25 -7.86
C VAL A 169 13.28 -3.98 -7.40
N GLN A 170 14.04 -2.88 -7.25
CA GLN A 170 13.48 -1.60 -6.81
C GLN A 170 12.45 -1.07 -7.81
N SER A 171 12.65 -1.26 -9.12
CA SER A 171 11.67 -0.85 -10.14
C SER A 171 10.35 -1.60 -10.00
N CYS A 172 10.39 -2.92 -9.78
CA CYS A 172 9.20 -3.74 -9.54
C CYS A 172 8.46 -3.32 -8.27
N LEU A 173 9.19 -3.10 -7.17
CA LEU A 173 8.61 -2.61 -5.91
C LEU A 173 8.01 -1.20 -6.09
N THR A 174 8.70 -0.33 -6.82
CA THR A 174 8.20 1.02 -7.16
C THR A 174 6.91 0.94 -7.95
N HIS A 175 6.84 0.08 -8.96
CA HIS A 175 5.62 -0.13 -9.72
C HIS A 175 4.46 -0.54 -8.80
N PHE A 176 4.68 -1.53 -7.93
CA PHE A 176 3.69 -2.00 -6.96
C PHE A 176 3.28 -0.91 -5.95
N SER A 177 4.24 -0.16 -5.41
CA SER A 177 4.00 0.94 -4.48
C SER A 177 3.21 2.07 -5.13
N LEU A 178 3.45 2.37 -6.42
CA LEU A 178 2.71 3.38 -7.17
C LEU A 178 1.26 2.96 -7.48
N ILE A 179 1.03 1.72 -7.94
CA ILE A 179 -0.33 1.24 -8.27
C ILE A 179 -1.20 0.98 -7.02
N THR A 180 -0.58 0.82 -5.85
CA THR A 180 -1.29 0.65 -4.57
C THR A 180 -1.31 1.93 -3.73
N HIS A 181 -0.69 3.00 -4.21
CA HIS A 181 -0.60 4.30 -3.55
C HIS A 181 -0.02 4.24 -2.13
N GLY A 182 0.91 3.31 -1.90
CA GLY A 182 1.54 3.10 -0.59
C GLY A 182 0.79 2.19 0.37
N PHE A 183 -0.34 1.61 -0.03
CA PHE A 183 -1.02 0.58 0.76
C PHE A 183 -0.28 -0.76 0.72
N GLY A 184 0.16 -1.19 -0.46
CA GLY A 184 0.51 -2.59 -0.72
C GLY A 184 1.69 -3.11 0.11
N GLY A 185 2.81 -2.39 0.11
CA GLY A 185 4.02 -2.80 0.83
C GLY A 185 3.77 -2.98 2.34
N PRO A 186 3.25 -1.94 3.04
CA PRO A 186 2.89 -2.05 4.45
C PRO A 186 1.84 -3.15 4.74
N ALA A 187 0.83 -3.33 3.87
CA ALA A 187 -0.17 -4.37 4.06
C ALA A 187 0.42 -5.79 3.97
N ILE A 188 1.34 -6.03 3.03
CA ILE A 188 2.09 -7.30 2.96
C ILE A 188 2.91 -7.50 4.24
N CYS A 189 3.64 -6.49 4.70
CA CYS A 189 4.44 -6.58 5.93
C CYS A 189 3.58 -6.88 7.16
N ALA A 190 2.40 -6.26 7.27
CA ALA A 190 1.44 -6.53 8.33
C ALA A 190 0.95 -8.00 8.30
N ALA A 191 0.57 -8.51 7.14
CA ALA A 191 0.14 -9.90 6.98
C ALA A 191 1.26 -10.90 7.31
N LEU A 192 2.50 -10.62 6.89
CA LEU A 192 3.67 -11.45 7.22
C LEU A 192 3.97 -11.42 8.72
N THR A 193 3.77 -10.29 9.39
CA THR A 193 3.94 -10.17 10.84
C THR A 193 2.89 -11.01 11.58
N ALA A 194 1.62 -10.91 11.18
CA ALA A 194 0.55 -11.75 11.73
C ALA A 194 0.83 -13.25 11.53
N PHE A 195 1.33 -13.63 10.35
CA PHE A 195 1.73 -15.02 10.08
C PHE A 195 2.94 -15.46 10.90
N GLN A 196 3.96 -14.62 11.07
CA GLN A 196 5.10 -14.91 11.94
C GLN A 196 4.68 -15.12 13.40
N ASN A 197 3.72 -14.32 13.89
CA ASN A 197 3.15 -14.50 15.22
C ASN A 197 2.45 -15.86 15.35
N TYR A 198 1.69 -16.28 14.34
CA TYR A 198 1.12 -17.64 14.30
C TYR A 198 2.19 -18.74 14.35
N LEU A 199 3.28 -18.60 13.58
CA LEU A 199 4.39 -19.57 13.59
C LEU A 199 5.08 -19.63 14.95
N LEU A 200 5.27 -18.47 15.60
CA LEU A 200 5.83 -18.38 16.95
C LEU A 200 4.94 -19.08 17.98
N GLU A 201 3.63 -18.83 17.96
CA GLU A 201 2.68 -19.51 18.86
C GLU A 201 2.62 -21.01 18.59
N SER A 202 2.73 -21.42 17.33
CA SER A 202 2.78 -22.84 16.95
C SER A 202 4.02 -23.54 17.52
N LEU A 203 5.19 -22.88 17.48
CA LEU A 203 6.42 -23.40 18.08
C LEU A 203 6.30 -23.53 19.60
N LYS A 204 5.73 -22.52 20.28
CA LYS A 204 5.45 -22.59 21.73
C LYS A 204 4.53 -23.75 22.08
N GLY A 205 3.59 -24.10 21.20
CA GLY A 205 2.69 -25.23 21.38
C GLY A 205 3.37 -26.60 21.28
N LEU A 206 4.51 -26.71 20.58
CA LEU A 206 5.27 -27.96 20.46
C LEU A 206 6.23 -28.21 21.63
N ASP A 207 6.58 -27.16 22.39
CA ASP A 207 7.45 -27.26 23.57
C ASP A 207 6.67 -27.51 24.87
N LYS A 208 5.34 -27.65 24.79
CA LYS A 208 4.45 -28.01 25.92
C LYS A 208 4.19 -29.51 25.93
#